data_AF-A0A8T7EF56-F1
#
_entry.id   AF-A0A8T7EF56-F1
#
_cell.length_a   1.000
_cell.length_b   1.000
_cell.length_c   1.000
_cell.angle_alpha   90.00
_cell.angle_beta   90.00
_cell.angle_gamma   90.00
#
_symmetry.space_group_name_H-M   'P 1'
#
loop_
_entity.id
_entity.type
_entity.pdbx_description
1 polymer ?
#
loop_
_entity_poly.entity_id
_entity_poly.type
_entity_poly.pdbx_seq_one_letter_code
_entity_poly.pdbx_strand_id
1 'polypeptide(L)'
;MTNDTRASLEKRVRNALFQEAIFRTESAVVIAATMLLTAASIFLDDVAIIGQIPALVWLLGGTAVEAALVASSLTDPEFKRQVAAKVLRRDYKPERLKDKYLQQRMAEALDYRGRIQEGINKRTDTVLRDELTETLGQIDDWLENIYDLALRIDNYQNDAAVLERDRKRAEERLKQLQREKEGTRDTAVKQQLEETIEGLHSQLRTLDTLDNTIKRARLQLENSLTHLGTIYSQTMLVEAKDIDRARARRLRQEIADEVTELNDILVTMDDVYSAEAF
;
A
#
# COMPACT_ATOMS: atom_id res chain seq x y z
N MET A 1 4.72 18.02 7.62
CA MET A 1 4.02 16.90 8.28
C MET A 1 4.67 15.55 7.93
N THR A 2 6.00 15.47 7.91
CA THR A 2 6.79 14.32 7.39
C THR A 2 7.44 13.45 8.49
N ASN A 3 7.34 13.84 9.77
CA ASN A 3 7.87 13.06 10.89
C ASN A 3 6.87 12.03 11.46
N ASP A 4 5.57 12.21 11.24
CA ASP A 4 4.55 11.32 11.80
C ASP A 4 4.42 10.00 11.01
N THR A 5 4.64 10.01 9.70
CA THR A 5 4.51 8.83 8.83
C THR A 5 5.65 7.82 9.03
N ARG A 6 6.92 8.27 9.06
CA ARG A 6 8.10 7.44 9.37
C ARG A 6 8.01 6.78 10.75
N ALA A 7 7.61 7.55 11.76
CA ALA A 7 7.40 7.04 13.11
C ALA A 7 6.28 6.00 13.17
N SER A 8 5.30 6.10 12.27
CA SER A 8 4.15 5.21 12.27
C SER A 8 4.43 3.86 11.59
N LEU A 9 5.11 3.80 10.43
CA LEU A 9 5.47 2.52 9.79
C LEU A 9 6.54 1.78 10.59
N GLU A 10 7.57 2.48 11.08
CA GLU A 10 8.64 1.87 11.87
C GLU A 10 8.11 1.34 13.22
N LYS A 11 7.19 2.06 13.88
CA LYS A 11 6.51 1.59 15.10
C LYS A 11 5.55 0.43 14.83
N ARG A 12 4.88 0.40 13.66
CA ARG A 12 3.96 -0.68 13.25
C ARG A 12 4.69 -1.96 12.85
N VAL A 13 5.76 -1.85 12.06
CA VAL A 13 6.65 -2.96 11.71
C VAL A 13 7.36 -3.48 12.96
N ARG A 14 7.80 -2.60 13.87
CA ARG A 14 8.35 -3.00 15.17
C ARG A 14 7.34 -3.76 16.02
N ASN A 15 6.09 -3.30 16.11
CA ASN A 15 5.03 -4.05 16.80
C ASN A 15 4.72 -5.40 16.14
N ALA A 16 4.70 -5.46 14.81
CA ALA A 16 4.49 -6.70 14.07
C ALA A 16 5.67 -7.67 14.19
N LEU A 17 6.91 -7.17 14.23
CA LEU A 17 8.12 -7.94 14.53
C LEU A 17 8.06 -8.51 15.95
N PHE A 18 7.62 -7.73 16.94
CA PHE A 18 7.42 -8.23 18.30
C PHE A 18 6.31 -9.28 18.37
N GLN A 19 5.17 -9.08 17.71
CA GLN A 19 4.09 -10.07 17.68
C GLN A 19 4.51 -11.36 16.97
N GLU A 20 5.14 -11.28 15.80
CA GLU A 20 5.49 -12.46 15.02
C GLU A 20 6.73 -13.19 15.58
N ALA A 21 7.66 -12.48 16.20
CA ALA A 21 8.78 -13.11 16.93
C ALA A 21 8.31 -13.86 18.18
N ILE A 22 7.25 -13.38 18.84
CA ILE A 22 6.63 -14.08 19.99
C ILE A 22 5.81 -15.29 19.53
N PHE A 23 5.23 -15.27 18.32
CA PHE A 23 4.39 -16.35 17.77
C PHE A 23 5.09 -17.31 16.77
N ARG A 24 6.43 -17.32 16.72
CA ARG A 24 7.20 -18.27 15.89
C ARG A 24 7.02 -19.71 16.41
N THR A 25 6.92 -20.71 15.53
CA THR A 25 6.88 -22.12 15.97
C THR A 25 8.12 -22.53 16.76
N GLU A 26 9.26 -21.87 16.57
CA GLU A 26 10.44 -22.07 17.43
C GLU A 26 10.28 -21.48 18.85
N SER A 27 9.51 -20.39 19.05
CA SER A 27 9.21 -19.91 20.40
C SER A 27 8.27 -20.88 21.12
N ALA A 28 7.29 -21.45 20.42
CA ALA A 28 6.40 -22.47 21.00
C ALA A 28 7.17 -23.71 21.51
N VAL A 29 8.23 -24.14 20.80
CA VAL A 29 9.09 -25.25 21.21
C VAL A 29 9.97 -24.89 22.41
N VAL A 30 10.53 -23.68 22.45
CA VAL A 30 11.36 -23.21 23.58
C VAL A 30 10.51 -22.97 24.82
N ILE A 31 9.32 -22.39 24.68
CA ILE A 31 8.33 -22.20 25.75
C ILE A 31 7.88 -23.58 26.28
N ALA A 32 7.55 -24.53 25.40
CA ALA A 32 7.16 -25.88 25.80
C ALA A 32 8.30 -26.64 26.48
N ALA A 33 9.54 -26.56 25.96
CA ALA A 33 10.71 -27.18 26.56
C ALA A 33 11.04 -26.57 27.93
N THR A 34 10.93 -25.24 28.07
CA THR A 34 11.15 -24.53 29.34
C THR A 34 10.08 -24.90 30.36
N MET A 35 8.80 -24.98 29.95
CA MET A 35 7.73 -25.45 30.83
C MET A 35 7.91 -26.91 31.26
N LEU A 36 8.33 -27.80 30.34
CA LEU A 36 8.60 -29.20 30.66
C LEU A 36 9.79 -29.37 31.60
N LEU A 37 10.88 -28.61 31.41
CA LEU A 37 12.04 -28.64 32.30
C LEU A 37 11.72 -28.05 33.68
N THR A 38 10.91 -26.99 33.73
CA THR A 38 10.46 -26.39 35.00
C THR A 38 9.51 -27.34 35.75
N ALA A 39 8.60 -28.00 35.06
CA ALA A 39 7.73 -29.02 35.67
C ALA A 39 8.56 -30.24 36.12
N ALA A 40 9.49 -30.71 35.30
CA ALA A 40 10.39 -31.81 35.66
C ALA A 40 11.22 -31.48 36.90
N SER A 41 11.73 -30.25 37.06
CA SER A 41 12.50 -29.88 38.26
C SER A 41 11.64 -29.82 39.53
N ILE A 42 10.32 -29.65 39.43
CA ILE A 42 9.39 -29.60 40.58
C ILE A 42 8.87 -31.00 40.94
N PHE A 43 8.64 -31.86 39.94
CA PHE A 43 8.01 -33.18 40.12
C PHE A 43 8.99 -34.37 40.13
N LEU A 44 10.22 -34.19 39.64
CA LEU A 44 11.28 -35.22 39.56
C LEU A 44 12.54 -34.77 40.32
N ASP A 45 12.35 -34.27 41.55
CA ASP A 45 13.38 -33.65 42.39
C ASP A 45 14.56 -34.60 42.72
N ASP A 46 14.35 -35.91 42.61
CA ASP A 46 15.30 -36.97 42.98
C ASP A 46 16.11 -37.54 41.78
N VAL A 47 15.92 -37.02 40.56
CA VAL A 47 16.57 -37.56 39.35
C VAL A 47 17.37 -36.49 38.58
N ALA A 48 18.68 -36.74 38.48
CA ALA A 48 19.66 -36.03 37.64
C ALA A 48 19.95 -34.56 38.02
N ILE A 49 20.87 -33.95 37.26
CA ILE A 49 21.39 -32.56 37.40
C ILE A 49 20.25 -31.50 37.32
N ILE A 50 19.06 -31.91 36.86
CA ILE A 50 17.92 -31.04 36.56
C ILE A 50 17.12 -30.66 37.82
N GLY A 51 17.03 -31.53 38.83
CA GLY A 51 16.36 -31.24 40.12
C GLY A 51 17.19 -30.36 41.07
N GLN A 52 18.52 -30.38 40.95
CA GLN A 52 19.41 -29.58 41.80
C GLN A 52 19.45 -28.08 41.45
N ILE A 53 18.92 -27.72 40.28
CA ILE A 53 18.89 -26.33 39.80
C ILE A 53 17.52 -25.74 40.15
N PRO A 54 17.46 -24.62 40.90
CA PRO A 54 16.18 -24.01 41.27
C PRO A 54 15.31 -23.74 40.04
N ALA A 55 14.01 -24.04 40.14
CA ALA A 55 13.04 -23.83 39.05
C ALA A 55 13.10 -22.40 38.47
N LEU A 56 13.40 -21.41 39.31
CA LEU A 56 13.58 -20.01 38.90
C LEU A 56 14.75 -19.80 37.92
N VAL A 57 15.84 -20.57 38.04
CA VAL A 57 17.00 -20.50 37.14
C VAL A 57 16.65 -21.06 35.76
N TRP A 58 15.84 -22.11 35.68
CA TRP A 58 15.31 -22.61 34.39
C TRP A 58 14.38 -21.60 33.73
N LEU A 59 13.52 -20.96 34.53
CA LEU A 59 12.59 -19.93 34.04
C LEU A 59 13.36 -18.71 33.49
N LEU A 60 14.35 -18.23 34.26
CA LEU A 60 15.21 -17.11 33.84
C LEU A 60 16.08 -17.49 32.63
N GLY A 61 16.61 -18.71 32.59
CA GLY A 61 17.42 -19.24 31.48
C GLY A 61 16.61 -19.35 30.18
N GLY A 62 15.39 -19.89 30.24
CA GLY A 62 14.47 -19.94 29.11
C GLY A 62 14.14 -18.55 28.58
N THR A 63 13.80 -17.61 29.46
CA THR A 63 13.58 -16.21 29.05
C THR A 63 14.82 -15.54 28.49
N ALA A 64 16.03 -15.86 28.98
CA ALA A 64 17.28 -15.31 28.46
C ALA A 64 17.62 -15.86 27.07
N VAL A 65 17.39 -17.15 26.83
CA VAL A 65 17.55 -17.80 25.53
C VAL A 65 16.52 -17.25 24.53
N GLU A 66 15.27 -17.05 24.94
CA GLU A 66 14.26 -16.39 24.12
C GLU A 66 14.63 -14.95 23.81
N ALA A 67 15.07 -14.16 24.80
CA ALA A 67 15.52 -12.80 24.58
C ALA A 67 16.71 -12.75 23.61
N ALA A 68 17.64 -13.69 23.69
CA ALA A 68 18.76 -13.83 22.78
C ALA A 68 18.33 -14.28 21.36
N LEU A 69 17.37 -15.20 21.25
CA LEU A 69 16.80 -15.64 19.97
C LEU A 69 15.98 -14.54 19.29
N VAL A 70 15.20 -13.79 20.07
CA VAL A 70 14.46 -12.62 19.60
C VAL A 70 15.44 -11.53 19.16
N ALA A 71 16.46 -11.22 19.97
CA ALA A 71 17.51 -10.27 19.60
C ALA A 71 18.28 -10.71 18.34
N SER A 72 18.57 -12.01 18.20
CA SER A 72 19.22 -12.60 17.03
C SER A 72 18.33 -12.52 15.78
N SER A 73 17.04 -12.85 15.90
CA SER A 73 16.07 -12.73 14.80
C SER A 73 15.76 -11.29 14.41
N LEU A 74 15.83 -10.36 15.37
CA LEU A 74 15.79 -8.92 15.11
C LEU A 74 17.08 -8.43 14.46
N THR A 75 18.15 -9.23 14.45
CA THR A 75 19.39 -8.93 13.73
C THR A 75 19.42 -9.60 12.35
N ASP A 76 18.55 -10.59 12.11
CA ASP A 76 18.43 -11.33 10.85
C ASP A 76 17.72 -10.49 9.75
N PRO A 77 18.44 -10.11 8.68
CA PRO A 77 17.89 -9.31 7.60
C PRO A 77 16.86 -10.04 6.74
N GLU A 78 16.83 -11.38 6.69
CA GLU A 78 15.81 -12.13 5.92
C GLU A 78 14.45 -12.13 6.62
N PHE A 79 14.43 -12.26 7.95
CA PHE A 79 13.21 -12.22 8.76
C PHE A 79 12.54 -10.84 8.72
N LYS A 80 13.33 -9.75 8.82
CA LYS A 80 12.83 -8.38 8.67
C LYS A 80 12.18 -8.12 7.30
N ARG A 81 12.72 -8.71 6.23
CA ARG A 81 12.15 -8.61 4.87
C ARG A 81 10.81 -9.33 4.77
N GLN A 82 10.72 -10.55 5.28
CA GLN A 82 9.47 -11.32 5.25
C GLN A 82 8.37 -10.63 6.06
N VAL A 83 8.70 -10.08 7.23
CA VAL A 83 7.72 -9.37 8.07
C VAL A 83 7.31 -8.03 7.45
N ALA A 84 8.23 -7.24 6.89
CA ALA A 84 7.89 -6.00 6.19
C ALA A 84 7.04 -6.25 4.94
N ALA A 85 7.42 -7.24 4.12
CA ALA A 85 6.62 -7.65 2.95
C ALA A 85 5.25 -8.22 3.35
N LYS A 86 5.17 -8.95 4.47
CA LYS A 86 3.92 -9.48 5.03
C LYS A 86 3.03 -8.37 5.58
N VAL A 87 3.59 -7.35 6.23
CA VAL A 87 2.86 -6.16 6.71
C VAL A 87 2.36 -5.34 5.53
N LEU A 88 3.20 -5.08 4.52
CA LEU A 88 2.80 -4.34 3.33
C LEU A 88 1.78 -5.09 2.47
N ARG A 89 1.88 -6.42 2.33
CA ARG A 89 0.84 -7.23 1.68
C ARG A 89 -0.44 -7.35 2.53
N ARG A 90 -0.33 -7.24 3.86
CA ARG A 90 -1.48 -7.24 4.76
C ARG A 90 -2.24 -5.92 4.69
N ASP A 91 -1.53 -4.81 4.51
CA ASP A 91 -2.07 -3.47 4.48
C ASP A 91 -2.54 -3.11 3.05
N TYR A 92 -1.72 -3.39 2.04
CA TYR A 92 -2.03 -3.29 0.60
C TYR A 92 -2.32 -4.67 0.01
N LYS A 93 -3.52 -5.21 0.26
CA LYS A 93 -3.95 -6.52 -0.25
C LYS A 93 -4.32 -6.41 -1.74
N PRO A 94 -3.49 -6.91 -2.69
CA PRO A 94 -3.83 -6.85 -4.10
C PRO A 94 -5.06 -7.70 -4.41
N GLU A 95 -5.36 -8.69 -3.58
CA GLU A 95 -6.53 -9.57 -3.71
C GLU A 95 -7.86 -8.84 -3.43
N ARG A 96 -7.82 -7.62 -2.89
CA ARG A 96 -9.03 -6.77 -2.78
C ARG A 96 -9.42 -6.13 -4.10
N LEU A 97 -8.48 -5.98 -5.03
CA LEU A 97 -8.75 -5.51 -6.38
C LEU A 97 -9.46 -6.65 -7.14
N LYS A 98 -10.62 -6.38 -7.70
CA LYS A 98 -11.38 -7.37 -8.48
C LYS A 98 -10.78 -7.54 -9.87
N ASP A 99 -10.30 -6.44 -10.45
CA ASP A 99 -9.61 -6.42 -11.72
C ASP A 99 -8.24 -7.12 -11.61
N LYS A 100 -8.06 -8.13 -12.47
CA LYS A 100 -6.85 -8.96 -12.51
C LYS A 100 -5.61 -8.21 -12.99
N TYR A 101 -5.81 -7.25 -13.89
CA TYR A 101 -4.73 -6.41 -14.39
C TYR A 101 -4.22 -5.50 -13.27
N LEU A 102 -5.11 -4.80 -12.56
CA LEU A 102 -4.73 -3.97 -11.42
C LEU A 102 -4.08 -4.77 -10.29
N GLN A 103 -4.59 -5.98 -10.01
CA GLN A 103 -3.99 -6.91 -9.07
C GLN A 103 -2.54 -7.27 -9.46
N GLN A 104 -2.30 -7.60 -10.73
CA GLN A 104 -0.97 -7.92 -11.24
C GLN A 104 -0.02 -6.72 -11.14
N ARG A 105 -0.48 -5.54 -11.53
CA ARG A 105 0.32 -4.30 -11.49
C ARG A 105 0.75 -3.95 -10.07
N MET A 106 -0.16 -4.10 -9.10
CA MET A 106 0.17 -3.90 -7.68
C MET A 106 1.18 -4.95 -7.18
N ALA A 107 1.03 -6.22 -7.60
CA ALA A 107 1.98 -7.27 -7.25
C ALA A 107 3.38 -7.00 -7.81
N GLU A 108 3.48 -6.52 -9.05
CA GLU A 108 4.74 -6.08 -9.68
C GLU A 108 5.38 -4.92 -8.90
N ALA A 109 4.59 -3.92 -8.50
CA ALA A 109 5.07 -2.77 -7.71
C ALA A 109 5.66 -3.21 -6.35
N LEU A 110 4.96 -4.11 -5.65
CA LEU A 110 5.43 -4.68 -4.38
C LEU A 110 6.71 -5.52 -4.56
N ASP A 111 6.84 -6.25 -5.67
CA ASP A 111 8.06 -6.99 -6.01
C ASP A 111 9.24 -6.04 -6.23
N TYR A 112 9.08 -4.98 -7.02
CA TYR A 112 10.13 -3.98 -7.23
C TYR A 112 10.63 -3.38 -5.93
N ARG A 113 9.71 -2.97 -5.06
CA ARG A 113 10.05 -2.42 -3.74
C ARG A 113 10.81 -3.42 -2.87
N GLY A 114 10.37 -4.68 -2.86
CA GLY A 114 11.07 -5.77 -2.17
C GLY A 114 12.53 -5.85 -2.62
N ARG A 115 12.77 -5.92 -3.93
CA ARG A 115 14.11 -6.05 -4.51
C ARG A 115 14.99 -4.82 -4.31
N ILE A 116 14.43 -3.60 -4.38
CA ILE A 116 15.15 -2.36 -4.07
C ILE A 116 15.69 -2.42 -2.65
N GLN A 117 14.86 -2.82 -1.69
CA GLN A 117 15.27 -2.95 -0.29
C GLN A 117 16.36 -4.00 -0.10
N GLU A 118 16.33 -5.12 -0.85
CA GLU A 118 17.43 -6.10 -0.80
C GLU A 118 18.75 -5.51 -1.30
N GLY A 119 18.70 -4.76 -2.41
CA GLY A 119 19.87 -4.08 -2.97
C GLY A 119 20.48 -3.04 -2.03
N ILE A 120 19.64 -2.30 -1.30
CA ILE A 120 20.12 -1.32 -0.31
C ILE A 120 20.80 -2.03 0.86
N ASN A 121 20.20 -3.11 1.38
CA ASN A 121 20.72 -3.83 2.55
C ASN A 121 22.06 -4.54 2.30
N LYS A 122 22.37 -4.91 1.06
CA LYS A 122 23.64 -5.56 0.70
C LYS A 122 24.83 -4.59 0.66
N ARG A 123 24.60 -3.27 0.75
CA ARG A 123 25.65 -2.25 0.67
C ARG A 123 26.36 -2.06 2.02
N THR A 124 27.69 -1.97 1.96
CA THR A 124 28.55 -1.82 3.14
C THR A 124 28.68 -0.37 3.64
N ASP A 125 28.48 0.62 2.77
CA ASP A 125 28.52 2.05 3.14
C ASP A 125 27.30 2.44 3.99
N THR A 126 27.52 2.76 5.26
CA THR A 126 26.47 3.11 6.21
C THR A 126 25.77 4.43 5.89
N VAL A 127 26.50 5.45 5.42
CA VAL A 127 25.93 6.78 5.16
C VAL A 127 25.04 6.74 3.92
N LEU A 128 25.51 6.08 2.87
CA LEU A 128 24.72 5.88 1.66
C LEU A 128 23.51 4.98 1.93
N ARG A 129 23.67 3.93 2.73
CA ARG A 129 22.56 3.05 3.13
C ARG A 129 21.48 3.84 3.86
N ASP A 130 21.84 4.73 4.77
CA ASP A 130 20.87 5.52 5.53
C ASP A 130 20.08 6.48 4.62
N GLU A 131 20.74 7.15 3.65
CA GLU A 131 20.05 7.99 2.65
C GLU A 131 19.12 7.17 1.75
N LEU A 132 19.56 6.01 1.25
CA LEU A 132 18.73 5.13 0.43
C LEU A 132 17.57 4.52 1.23
N THR A 133 17.75 4.30 2.53
CA THR A 133 16.68 3.84 3.43
C THR A 133 15.62 4.92 3.61
N GLU A 134 16.00 6.21 3.65
CA GLU A 134 15.05 7.31 3.62
C GLU A 134 14.26 7.34 2.30
N THR A 135 14.94 7.14 1.16
CA THR A 135 14.28 7.02 -0.15
C THR A 135 13.27 5.87 -0.18
N LEU A 136 13.56 4.75 0.47
CA LEU A 136 12.61 3.63 0.53
C LEU A 136 11.31 3.98 1.25
N GLY A 137 11.36 4.83 2.27
CA GLY A 137 10.14 5.33 2.92
C GLY A 137 9.25 6.11 1.95
N GLN A 138 9.83 6.89 1.04
CA GLN A 138 9.05 7.60 0.02
C GLN A 138 8.48 6.65 -1.04
N ILE A 139 9.16 5.55 -1.34
CA ILE A 139 8.60 4.49 -2.19
C ILE A 139 7.39 3.83 -1.50
N ASP A 140 7.36 3.76 -0.17
CA ASP A 140 6.19 3.27 0.56
C ASP A 140 4.99 4.19 0.40
N ASP A 141 5.19 5.49 0.55
CA ASP A 141 4.15 6.51 0.31
C ASP A 141 3.67 6.48 -1.15
N TRP A 142 4.58 6.24 -2.08
CA TRP A 142 4.24 6.10 -3.49
C TRP A 142 3.38 4.86 -3.77
N LEU A 143 3.71 3.72 -3.17
CA LEU A 143 2.93 2.49 -3.30
C LEU A 143 1.53 2.63 -2.70
N GLU A 144 1.38 3.41 -1.63
CA GLU A 144 0.08 3.75 -1.05
C GLU A 144 -0.79 4.48 -2.09
N ASN A 145 -0.26 5.53 -2.71
CA ASN A 145 -0.97 6.28 -3.74
C ASN A 145 -1.31 5.43 -4.97
N ILE A 146 -0.40 4.55 -5.41
CA ILE A 146 -0.68 3.60 -6.51
C ILE A 146 -1.83 2.67 -6.13
N TYR A 147 -1.86 2.15 -4.90
CA TYR A 147 -2.91 1.26 -4.42
C TYR A 147 -4.27 1.96 -4.34
N ASP A 148 -4.31 3.17 -3.78
CA ASP A 148 -5.54 3.96 -3.69
C ASP A 148 -6.09 4.33 -5.07
N LEU A 149 -5.20 4.64 -6.01
CA LEU A 149 -5.58 4.90 -7.39
C LEU A 149 -6.15 3.64 -8.05
N ALA A 150 -5.51 2.49 -7.84
CA ALA A 150 -5.98 1.20 -8.33
C ALA A 150 -7.37 0.87 -7.77
N LEU A 151 -7.61 1.09 -6.48
CA LEU A 151 -8.91 0.84 -5.84
C LEU A 151 -10.02 1.69 -6.48
N ARG A 152 -9.77 2.97 -6.73
CA ARG A 152 -10.76 3.85 -7.34
C ARG A 152 -11.06 3.44 -8.79
N ILE A 153 -10.03 3.09 -9.56
CA ILE A 153 -10.22 2.55 -10.92
C ILE A 153 -11.02 1.25 -10.87
N ASP A 154 -10.70 0.34 -9.95
CA ASP A 154 -11.43 -0.94 -9.78
C ASP A 154 -12.91 -0.70 -9.44
N ASN A 155 -13.20 0.24 -8.53
CA ASN A 155 -14.56 0.61 -8.17
C ASN A 155 -15.33 1.17 -9.38
N TYR A 156 -14.74 2.10 -10.15
CA TYR A 156 -15.37 2.59 -11.38
C TYR A 156 -15.69 1.47 -12.37
N GLN A 157 -14.76 0.52 -12.56
CA GLN A 157 -14.97 -0.59 -13.50
C GLN A 157 -16.16 -1.47 -13.12
N ASN A 158 -16.41 -1.63 -11.82
CA ASN A 158 -17.55 -2.37 -11.33
C ASN A 158 -18.87 -1.65 -11.62
N ASP A 159 -18.88 -0.32 -11.60
CA ASP A 159 -20.08 0.50 -11.75
C ASP A 159 -20.28 1.01 -13.20
N ALA A 160 -19.29 0.84 -14.08
CA ALA A 160 -19.29 1.36 -15.45
C ALA A 160 -20.55 0.97 -16.26
N ALA A 161 -21.08 -0.23 -16.07
CA ALA A 161 -22.29 -0.68 -16.76
C ALA A 161 -23.55 0.10 -16.31
N VAL A 162 -23.61 0.50 -15.04
CA VAL A 162 -24.69 1.31 -14.48
C VAL A 162 -24.57 2.75 -15.00
N LEU A 163 -23.36 3.32 -14.94
CA LEU A 163 -23.08 4.67 -15.41
C LEU A 163 -23.40 4.84 -16.91
N GLU A 164 -23.00 3.88 -17.75
CA GLU A 164 -23.30 3.92 -19.19
C GLU A 164 -24.80 3.82 -19.48
N ARG A 165 -25.53 3.03 -18.69
CA ARG A 165 -26.99 2.96 -18.80
C ARG A 165 -27.64 4.29 -18.43
N ASP A 166 -27.17 4.92 -17.36
CA ASP A 166 -27.72 6.19 -16.88
C ASP A 166 -27.40 7.33 -17.85
N ARG A 167 -26.20 7.32 -18.45
CA ARG A 167 -25.80 8.19 -19.58
C ARG A 167 -26.77 8.07 -20.75
N LYS A 168 -27.02 6.86 -21.26
CA LYS A 168 -27.95 6.63 -22.37
C LYS A 168 -29.37 7.13 -22.05
N ARG A 169 -29.85 6.86 -20.84
CA ARG A 169 -31.17 7.34 -20.39
C ARG A 169 -31.22 8.87 -20.36
N ALA A 170 -30.18 9.53 -19.86
CA ALA A 170 -30.10 10.99 -19.83
C ALA A 170 -30.08 11.57 -21.25
N GLU A 171 -29.31 11.00 -22.17
CA GLU A 171 -29.28 11.41 -23.58
C GLU A 171 -30.64 11.24 -24.28
N GLU A 172 -31.33 10.13 -24.05
CA GLU A 172 -32.67 9.88 -24.60
C GLU A 172 -33.69 10.88 -24.05
N ARG A 173 -33.67 11.12 -22.73
CA ARG A 173 -34.55 12.09 -22.07
C ARG A 173 -34.29 13.51 -22.56
N LEU A 174 -33.03 13.87 -22.75
CA LEU A 174 -32.63 15.16 -23.30
C LEU A 174 -33.23 15.38 -24.69
N LYS A 175 -33.10 14.39 -25.59
CA LYS A 175 -33.70 14.44 -26.94
C LYS A 175 -35.22 14.56 -26.89
N GLN A 176 -35.88 13.90 -25.93
CA GLN A 176 -37.33 14.00 -25.76
C GLN A 176 -37.76 15.40 -25.31
N LEU A 177 -37.11 15.95 -24.27
CA LEU A 177 -37.44 17.26 -23.71
C LEU A 177 -37.18 18.39 -24.71
N GLN A 178 -36.12 18.28 -25.53
CA GLN A 178 -35.85 19.24 -26.60
C GLN A 178 -37.00 19.30 -27.61
N ARG A 179 -37.50 18.14 -28.06
CA ARG A 179 -38.67 18.08 -28.96
C ARG A 179 -39.94 18.63 -28.30
N GLU A 180 -40.15 18.34 -27.03
CA GLU A 180 -41.30 18.84 -26.27
C GLU A 180 -41.26 20.37 -26.10
N LYS A 181 -40.07 20.92 -25.86
CA LYS A 181 -39.85 22.37 -25.77
C LYS A 181 -40.16 23.09 -27.08
N GLU A 182 -39.79 22.52 -28.22
CA GLU A 182 -40.08 23.06 -29.56
C GLU A 182 -41.59 23.14 -29.84
N GLY A 183 -42.36 22.17 -29.37
CA GLY A 183 -43.82 22.10 -29.55
C GLY A 183 -44.65 22.90 -28.52
N THR A 184 -44.05 23.26 -27.38
CA THR A 184 -44.74 23.93 -26.28
C THR A 184 -44.96 25.41 -26.58
N ARG A 185 -46.11 25.98 -26.18
CA ARG A 185 -46.42 27.42 -26.31
C ARG A 185 -46.50 28.15 -24.98
N ASP A 186 -46.78 27.43 -23.90
CA ASP A 186 -46.84 27.98 -22.55
C ASP A 186 -45.43 28.37 -22.07
N THR A 187 -45.28 29.62 -21.62
CA THR A 187 -43.98 30.17 -21.21
C THR A 187 -43.48 29.55 -19.90
N ALA A 188 -44.36 29.24 -18.94
CA ALA A 188 -43.96 28.63 -17.69
C ALA A 188 -43.49 27.19 -17.89
N VAL A 189 -44.19 26.43 -18.75
CA VAL A 189 -43.76 25.07 -19.11
C VAL A 189 -42.44 25.09 -19.88
N LYS A 190 -42.23 26.05 -20.80
CA LYS A 190 -40.95 26.20 -21.49
C LYS A 190 -39.79 26.44 -20.53
N GLN A 191 -39.98 27.29 -19.54
CA GLN A 191 -38.95 27.58 -18.54
C GLN A 191 -38.60 26.32 -17.73
N GLN A 192 -39.60 25.56 -17.29
CA GLN A 192 -39.37 24.31 -16.56
C GLN A 192 -38.62 23.26 -17.42
N LEU A 193 -38.96 23.18 -18.71
CA LEU A 193 -38.26 22.31 -19.66
C LEU A 193 -36.80 22.74 -19.84
N GLU A 194 -36.54 24.05 -19.92
CA GLU A 194 -35.18 24.61 -19.98
C GLU A 194 -34.34 24.23 -18.77
N GLU A 195 -34.85 24.47 -17.56
CA GLU A 195 -34.16 24.12 -16.31
C GLU A 195 -33.84 22.62 -16.25
N THR A 196 -34.79 21.77 -16.66
CA THR A 196 -34.58 20.31 -16.69
C THR A 196 -33.54 19.90 -17.74
N ILE A 197 -33.56 20.52 -18.92
CA ILE A 197 -32.58 20.30 -19.99
C ILE A 197 -31.17 20.70 -19.51
N GLU A 198 -31.04 21.86 -18.87
CA GLU A 198 -29.77 22.34 -18.32
C GLU A 198 -29.20 21.39 -17.26
N GLY A 199 -30.06 20.87 -16.37
CA GLY A 199 -29.69 19.84 -15.40
C GLY A 199 -29.14 18.58 -16.05
N LEU A 200 -29.83 18.05 -17.08
CA LEU A 200 -29.37 16.87 -17.84
C LEU A 200 -28.05 17.13 -18.59
N HIS A 201 -27.88 18.31 -19.17
CA HIS A 201 -26.60 18.70 -19.77
C HIS A 201 -25.47 18.73 -18.74
N SER A 202 -25.75 19.21 -17.51
CA SER A 202 -24.77 19.20 -16.43
C SER A 202 -24.41 17.77 -16.01
N GLN A 203 -25.40 16.90 -15.83
CA GLN A 203 -25.18 15.49 -15.51
C GLN A 203 -24.29 14.79 -16.55
N LEU A 204 -24.58 14.98 -17.84
CA LEU A 204 -23.79 14.39 -18.92
C LEU A 204 -22.34 14.90 -18.92
N ARG A 205 -22.11 16.19 -18.66
CA ARG A 205 -20.75 16.74 -18.54
C ARG A 205 -20.00 16.16 -17.34
N THR A 206 -20.67 15.95 -16.21
CA THR A 206 -20.07 15.31 -15.03
C THR A 206 -19.63 13.88 -15.36
N LEU A 207 -20.50 13.10 -16.02
CA LEU A 207 -20.17 11.73 -16.46
C LEU A 207 -18.99 11.70 -17.44
N ASP A 208 -18.95 12.62 -18.41
CA ASP A 208 -17.83 12.73 -19.34
C ASP A 208 -16.52 13.13 -18.62
N THR A 209 -16.61 13.99 -17.60
CA THR A 209 -15.46 14.37 -16.77
C THR A 209 -14.94 13.18 -15.97
N LEU A 210 -15.84 12.42 -15.36
CA LEU A 210 -15.50 11.19 -14.62
C LEU A 210 -14.76 10.19 -15.50
N ASP A 211 -15.29 9.88 -16.69
CA ASP A 211 -14.67 8.93 -17.62
C ASP A 211 -13.26 9.38 -18.05
N ASN A 212 -13.09 10.68 -18.34
CA ASN A 212 -11.79 11.25 -18.69
C ASN A 212 -10.79 11.20 -17.53
N THR A 213 -11.23 11.48 -16.31
CA THR A 213 -10.39 11.41 -15.11
C THR A 213 -9.95 9.97 -14.84
N ILE A 214 -10.84 8.99 -14.99
CA ILE A 214 -10.50 7.57 -14.85
C ILE A 214 -9.49 7.11 -15.92
N LYS A 215 -9.66 7.54 -17.17
CA LYS A 215 -8.68 7.26 -18.24
C LYS A 215 -7.31 7.80 -17.89
N ARG A 216 -7.23 9.04 -17.38
CA ARG A 216 -5.98 9.65 -16.92
C ARG A 216 -5.37 8.89 -15.74
N ALA A 217 -6.19 8.49 -14.76
CA ALA A 217 -5.76 7.70 -13.62
C ALA A 217 -5.13 6.37 -14.03
N ARG A 218 -5.71 5.66 -15.00
CA ARG A 218 -5.13 4.41 -15.54
C ARG A 218 -3.77 4.65 -16.17
N LEU A 219 -3.65 5.68 -17.00
CA LEU A 219 -2.38 6.04 -17.65
C LEU A 219 -1.32 6.41 -16.61
N GLN A 220 -1.69 7.17 -15.58
CA GLN A 220 -0.75 7.50 -14.51
C GLN A 220 -0.30 6.25 -13.77
N LEU A 221 -1.21 5.36 -13.38
CA LEU A 221 -0.84 4.12 -12.69
C LEU A 221 0.18 3.29 -13.49
N GLU A 222 -0.01 3.19 -14.81
CA GLU A 222 0.92 2.51 -15.72
C GLU A 222 2.28 3.23 -15.80
N ASN A 223 2.25 4.56 -15.88
CA ASN A 223 3.44 5.38 -15.89
C ASN A 223 4.23 5.22 -14.58
N SER A 224 3.57 5.32 -13.44
CA SER A 224 4.17 5.15 -12.11
C SER A 224 4.83 3.79 -11.95
N LEU A 225 4.17 2.71 -12.40
CA LEU A 225 4.77 1.38 -12.34
C LEU A 225 6.01 1.28 -13.23
N THR A 226 5.99 1.91 -14.40
CA THR A 226 7.14 1.96 -15.32
C THR A 226 8.31 2.71 -14.70
N HIS A 227 8.04 3.83 -14.01
CA HIS A 227 9.04 4.57 -13.25
C HIS A 227 9.61 3.73 -12.10
N LEU A 228 8.77 3.01 -11.34
CA LEU A 228 9.23 2.07 -10.30
C LEU A 228 10.17 1.01 -10.85
N GLY A 229 9.82 0.40 -11.98
CA GLY A 229 10.66 -0.60 -12.66
C GLY A 229 11.99 -0.02 -13.15
N THR A 230 11.97 1.24 -13.61
CA THR A 230 13.18 1.97 -14.02
C THR A 230 14.09 2.25 -12.82
N ILE A 231 13.54 2.73 -11.71
CA ILE A 231 14.27 2.98 -10.45
C ILE A 231 14.87 1.69 -9.90
N TYR A 232 14.10 0.60 -9.91
CA TYR A 232 14.60 -0.72 -9.56
C TYR A 232 15.80 -1.12 -10.42
N SER A 233 15.67 -1.03 -11.74
CA SER A 233 16.73 -1.39 -12.70
C SER A 233 17.99 -0.55 -12.48
N GLN A 234 17.83 0.76 -12.25
CA GLN A 234 18.94 1.67 -11.92
C GLN A 234 19.58 1.33 -10.58
N THR A 235 18.81 0.88 -9.59
CA THR A 235 19.35 0.48 -8.28
C THR A 235 20.18 -0.80 -8.38
N MET A 236 19.79 -1.74 -9.24
CA MET A 236 20.50 -3.02 -9.47
C MET A 236 21.74 -2.87 -10.37
N LEU A 237 21.64 -2.15 -11.49
CA LEU A 237 22.73 -2.00 -12.47
C LEU A 237 23.96 -1.23 -11.92
N VAL A 238 23.83 -0.61 -10.75
CA VAL A 238 24.84 0.26 -10.14
C VAL A 238 25.65 -0.47 -9.04
N GLU A 239 25.57 -1.80 -8.93
CA GLU A 239 26.54 -2.58 -8.13
C GLU A 239 28.00 -2.40 -8.59
N ALA A 240 28.24 -1.87 -9.81
CA ALA A 240 29.58 -1.70 -10.39
C ALA A 240 30.24 -0.31 -10.19
N LYS A 241 29.53 0.71 -9.68
CA LYS A 241 30.10 2.04 -9.38
C LYS A 241 29.36 2.69 -8.20
N ASP A 242 30.12 3.32 -7.30
CA ASP A 242 29.59 4.00 -6.11
C ASP A 242 28.44 4.96 -6.47
N ILE A 243 27.31 4.84 -5.77
CA ILE A 243 26.21 5.81 -5.89
C ILE A 243 26.67 7.09 -5.20
N ASP A 244 26.92 8.13 -5.99
CA ASP A 244 27.16 9.45 -5.43
C ASP A 244 25.90 9.99 -4.75
N ARG A 245 26.05 10.68 -3.61
CA ARG A 245 24.95 11.32 -2.88
C ARG A 245 24.07 12.21 -3.77
N ALA A 246 24.64 12.79 -4.83
CA ALA A 246 23.92 13.58 -5.81
C ALA A 246 22.88 12.76 -6.60
N ARG A 247 23.16 11.49 -6.91
CA ARG A 247 22.22 10.59 -7.59
C ARG A 247 21.10 10.13 -6.65
N ALA A 248 21.42 9.81 -5.39
CA ALA A 248 20.40 9.49 -4.39
C ALA A 248 19.41 10.65 -4.19
N ARG A 249 19.90 11.89 -4.13
CA ARG A 249 19.04 13.09 -4.05
C ARG A 249 18.14 13.29 -5.27
N ARG A 250 18.66 13.06 -6.48
CA ARG A 250 17.84 13.12 -7.70
C ARG A 250 16.75 12.07 -7.70
N LEU A 251 17.07 10.85 -7.31
CA LEU A 251 16.09 9.78 -7.19
C LEU A 251 15.00 10.13 -6.17
N ARG A 252 15.40 10.69 -5.02
CA ARG A 252 14.46 11.17 -4.01
C ARG A 252 13.52 12.26 -4.56
N GLN A 253 14.06 13.19 -5.34
CA GLN A 253 13.24 14.23 -5.98
C GLN A 253 12.26 13.63 -6.99
N GLU A 254 12.73 12.74 -7.86
CA GLU A 254 11.90 12.06 -8.87
C GLU A 254 10.75 11.29 -8.23
N ILE A 255 11.00 10.58 -7.13
CA ILE A 255 9.94 9.89 -6.38
C ILE A 255 8.97 10.88 -5.75
N ALA A 256 9.46 11.99 -5.17
CA ALA A 256 8.59 13.00 -4.57
C ALA A 256 7.68 13.68 -5.59
N ASP A 257 8.19 13.94 -6.79
CA ASP A 257 7.43 14.52 -7.90
C ASP A 257 6.32 13.55 -8.34
N GLU A 258 6.63 12.26 -8.49
CA GLU A 258 5.67 11.23 -8.88
C GLU A 258 4.58 10.98 -7.81
N VAL A 259 4.96 11.00 -6.52
CA VAL A 259 4.01 10.94 -5.41
C VAL A 259 3.03 12.12 -5.46
N THR A 260 3.54 13.31 -5.78
CA THR A 260 2.72 14.52 -5.90
C THR A 260 1.76 14.42 -7.07
N GLU A 261 2.21 13.98 -8.25
CA GLU A 261 1.36 13.82 -9.44
C GLU A 261 0.23 12.80 -9.21
N LEU A 262 0.54 11.68 -8.56
CA LEU A 262 -0.48 10.70 -8.19
C LEU A 262 -1.49 11.25 -7.19
N ASN A 263 -1.03 12.00 -6.18
CA ASN A 263 -1.91 12.63 -5.21
C ASN A 263 -2.84 13.66 -5.87
N ASP A 264 -2.35 14.45 -6.83
CA ASP A 264 -3.16 15.43 -7.55
C ASP A 264 -4.29 14.75 -8.35
N ILE A 265 -4.00 13.60 -8.96
CA ILE A 265 -5.02 12.80 -9.64
C ILE A 265 -6.03 12.22 -8.64
N LEU A 266 -5.57 11.72 -7.48
CA LEU A 266 -6.46 11.20 -6.43
C LEU A 266 -7.42 12.28 -5.92
N VAL A 267 -6.93 13.49 -5.66
CA VAL A 267 -7.75 14.64 -5.26
C VAL A 267 -8.76 14.99 -6.36
N THR A 268 -8.31 15.04 -7.62
CA THR A 268 -9.20 15.30 -8.76
C THR A 268 -10.30 14.25 -8.85
N MET A 269 -9.99 12.98 -8.57
CA MET A 269 -10.98 11.92 -8.55
C MET A 269 -11.98 12.11 -7.41
N ASP A 270 -11.52 12.43 -6.19
CA ASP A 270 -12.42 12.73 -5.06
C ASP A 270 -13.40 13.85 -5.39
N ASP A 271 -12.91 14.93 -6.00
CA ASP A 271 -13.75 16.06 -6.39
C ASP A 271 -14.84 15.64 -7.36
N VAL A 272 -14.51 14.84 -8.39
CA VAL A 272 -15.48 14.39 -9.40
C VAL A 272 -16.48 13.38 -8.83
N TYR A 273 -16.05 12.45 -7.97
CA TYR A 273 -16.95 11.51 -7.30
C TYR A 273 -17.89 12.20 -6.31
N SER A 274 -17.38 13.19 -5.57
CA SER A 274 -18.22 13.97 -4.66
C SER A 274 -19.27 14.79 -5.40
N ALA A 275 -18.97 15.24 -6.62
CA ALA A 275 -19.92 15.96 -7.48
C ALA A 275 -20.99 15.07 -8.12
N GLU A 276 -20.79 13.75 -8.21
CA GLU A 276 -21.77 12.78 -8.71
C GLU A 276 -22.71 12.25 -7.60
N ALA A 277 -22.29 12.32 -6.34
CA ALA A 277 -23.08 11.85 -5.20
C ALA A 277 -24.27 12.76 -4.81
N PHE A 278 -24.46 13.88 -5.53
CA PHE A 278 -25.54 14.87 -5.36
C PHE A 278 -26.39 15.00 -6.64
#